data_AF-A0AAW9XAF1-F1
#
_entry.id   AF-A0AAW9XAF1-F1
#
_cell.length_a   1.000
_cell.length_b   1.000
_cell.length_c   1.000
_cell.angle_alpha   90.00
_cell.angle_beta   90.00
_cell.angle_gamma   90.00
#
_symmetry.space_group_name_H-M   'P 1'
#
loop_
_entity.id
_entity.type
_entity.pdbx_description
1 polymer ?
#
loop_
_entity_poly.entity_id
_entity_poly.type
_entity_poly.pdbx_seq_one_letter_code
_entity_poly.pdbx_strand_id
1 'polypeptide(L)' 'MSISIQTNTSIKSSNSSANSESSQISQILKKIQSLTEKLGKVSSEDGMTTDQKKEMVAIIQKQIQSLSTQLQ' A
#
# COMPACT_ATOMS: atom_id res chain seq x y z
N MET A 1 -9.74 56.66 -1.14
CA MET A 1 -9.87 55.31 -1.72
C MET A 1 -8.58 54.57 -1.42
N SER A 2 -8.60 53.65 -0.47
CA SER A 2 -7.40 52.99 0.07
C SER A 2 -7.37 51.56 -0.45
N ILE A 3 -6.44 51.26 -1.36
CA ILE A 3 -6.19 49.89 -1.82
C ILE A 3 -5.18 49.22 -0.89
N SER A 4 -5.63 48.20 -0.15
CA SER A 4 -4.74 47.32 0.60
C SER A 4 -4.28 46.20 -0.32
N ILE A 5 -2.98 46.21 -0.68
CA ILE A 5 -2.36 45.12 -1.45
C ILE A 5 -1.92 44.06 -0.44
N GLN A 6 -2.72 43.00 -0.32
CA GLN A 6 -2.39 41.83 0.47
C GLN A 6 -1.41 40.96 -0.34
N THR A 7 -0.12 41.10 -0.05
CA THR A 7 0.93 40.22 -0.60
C THR A 7 0.89 38.89 0.11
N ASN A 8 0.07 37.96 -0.39
CA ASN A 8 0.18 36.56 -0.01
C ASN A 8 1.43 35.99 -0.66
N THR A 9 2.57 36.10 0.04
CA THR A 9 3.76 35.32 -0.28
C THR A 9 3.43 33.85 -0.05
N SER A 10 3.00 33.17 -1.12
CA SER A 10 2.90 31.71 -1.17
C SER A 10 4.32 31.12 -1.10
N ILE A 11 4.85 31.00 0.11
CA ILE A 11 5.95 30.06 0.38
C ILE A 11 5.30 28.68 0.48
N LYS A 12 4.90 28.13 -0.66
CA LYS A 12 4.57 26.70 -0.76
C LYS A 12 5.90 25.98 -0.93
N SER A 13 6.56 25.69 0.19
CA SER A 13 7.70 24.78 0.25
C SER A 13 7.25 23.39 -0.18
N SER A 14 7.21 23.13 -1.48
CA SER A 14 6.98 21.80 -2.05
C SER A 14 8.29 21.03 -1.98
N ASN A 15 8.67 20.58 -0.79
CA ASN A 15 9.79 19.66 -0.60
C ASN A 15 9.33 18.20 -0.54
N SER A 16 8.30 17.84 -1.33
CA SER A 16 7.60 16.55 -1.23
C SER A 16 8.31 15.38 -1.93
N SER A 17 9.41 15.63 -2.67
CA SER A 17 10.00 14.61 -3.54
C SER A 17 10.73 13.48 -2.79
N ALA A 18 11.13 13.69 -1.54
CA ALA A 18 11.74 12.64 -0.71
C ALA A 18 10.71 11.77 0.02
N ASN A 19 9.42 12.16 -0.01
CA ASN A 19 8.35 11.48 0.71
C ASN A 19 7.56 10.48 -0.17
N SER A 20 7.69 10.55 -1.50
CA SER A 20 6.98 9.67 -2.43
C SER A 20 7.49 8.24 -2.37
N GLU A 21 8.80 8.03 -2.36
CA GLU A 21 9.41 6.70 -2.34
C GLU A 21 9.26 6.02 -0.97
N SER A 22 9.47 6.76 0.13
CA SER A 22 9.22 6.27 1.49
C SER A 22 7.74 5.90 1.71
N SER A 23 6.82 6.69 1.13
CA SER A 23 5.39 6.39 1.14
C SER A 23 5.06 5.15 0.30
N GLN A 24 5.69 4.96 -0.85
CA GLN A 24 5.52 3.76 -1.69
C GLN A 24 6.01 2.49 -1.00
N ILE A 25 7.20 2.51 -0.40
CA ILE A 25 7.74 1.39 0.39
C ILE A 25 6.79 1.04 1.55
N SER A 26 6.35 2.05 2.29
CA SER A 26 5.41 1.87 3.41
C SER A 26 4.06 1.28 2.96
N GLN A 27 3.57 1.67 1.79
CA GLN A 27 2.35 1.11 1.21
C GLN A 27 2.52 -0.34 0.76
N ILE A 28 3.67 -0.69 0.17
CA ILE A 28 3.98 -2.06 -0.24
C ILE A 28 4.07 -2.96 1.00
N LEU A 29 4.75 -2.53 2.06
CA LEU A 29 4.85 -3.28 3.32
C LEU A 29 3.48 -3.51 3.97
N LYS A 30 2.61 -2.48 4.01
CA LYS A 30 1.22 -2.61 4.49
C LYS A 30 0.42 -3.63 3.69
N LYS A 31 0.58 -3.63 2.35
CA LYS A 31 -0.09 -4.62 1.48
C LYS A 31 0.42 -6.03 1.75
N ILE A 32 1.72 -6.22 1.89
CA ILE A 32 2.31 -7.52 2.26
C ILE A 32 1.75 -8.01 3.60
N GLN A 33 1.71 -7.16 4.61
CA GLN A 33 1.16 -7.52 5.92
C GLN A 33 -0.31 -7.95 5.84
N SER A 34 -1.15 -7.17 5.14
CA SER A 34 -2.56 -7.51 4.95
C SER A 34 -2.76 -8.82 4.20
N LEU A 35 -1.94 -9.09 3.17
CA LEU A 35 -1.98 -10.34 2.42
C LEU A 35 -1.52 -11.55 3.28
N THR A 36 -0.50 -11.37 4.11
CA THR A 36 -0.05 -12.41 5.05
C THR A 36 -1.11 -12.74 6.10
N GLU A 37 -1.80 -11.72 6.64
CA GLU A 37 -2.93 -11.95 7.53
C GLU A 37 -4.07 -12.69 6.83
N LYS A 38 -4.38 -12.30 5.58
CA LYS A 38 -5.39 -12.98 4.78
C LYS A 38 -5.02 -14.44 4.56
N LEU A 39 -3.75 -14.71 4.24
CA LEU A 39 -3.22 -16.06 4.04
C LEU A 39 -3.44 -16.95 5.25
N GLY A 40 -3.19 -16.44 6.46
CA GLY A 40 -3.44 -17.18 7.70
C GLY A 40 -4.92 -17.53 7.91
N LYS A 41 -5.82 -16.67 7.42
CA LYS A 41 -7.28 -16.82 7.55
C LYS A 41 -7.90 -17.71 6.48
N VAL A 42 -7.27 -17.91 5.32
CA VAL A 42 -7.81 -18.76 4.22
C VAL A 42 -8.15 -20.18 4.70
N SER A 43 -7.32 -20.73 5.60
CA SER A 43 -7.55 -22.07 6.16
C SER A 43 -8.87 -22.15 6.94
N SER A 44 -9.21 -21.08 7.67
CA SER A 44 -10.40 -20.94 8.51
C SER A 44 -11.58 -20.28 7.81
N GLU A 45 -11.46 -19.94 6.52
CA GLU A 45 -12.53 -19.29 5.78
C GLU A 45 -13.62 -20.31 5.43
N ASP A 46 -14.82 -20.11 5.98
CA ASP A 46 -15.97 -20.97 5.74
C ASP A 46 -16.59 -20.67 4.37
N GLY A 47 -17.20 -21.70 3.75
CA GLY A 47 -17.86 -21.55 2.45
C GLY A 47 -16.97 -21.69 1.22
N MET A 48 -15.68 -22.03 1.38
CA MET A 48 -14.78 -22.39 0.28
C MET A 48 -14.41 -23.87 0.30
N THR A 49 -14.33 -24.48 -0.89
CA THR A 49 -13.81 -25.85 -1.02
C THR A 49 -12.29 -25.88 -0.80
N THR A 50 -11.76 -27.07 -0.51
CA THR A 50 -10.31 -27.26 -0.33
C THR A 50 -9.49 -26.78 -1.54
N ASP A 51 -9.99 -26.99 -2.76
CA ASP A 51 -9.28 -26.58 -3.98
C ASP A 51 -9.32 -25.07 -4.17
N GLN A 52 -10.45 -24.42 -3.87
CA GLN A 52 -10.54 -22.96 -3.86
C GLN A 52 -9.60 -22.34 -2.81
N LYS A 53 -9.48 -22.96 -1.63
CA LYS A 53 -8.52 -22.53 -0.60
C LYS A 53 -7.07 -22.65 -1.08
N LYS A 54 -6.72 -23.76 -1.73
CA LYS A 54 -5.37 -23.94 -2.31
C LYS A 54 -5.06 -22.91 -3.38
N GLU A 55 -6.01 -22.65 -4.28
CA GLU A 55 -5.86 -21.65 -5.34
C GLU A 55 -5.70 -20.25 -4.74
N MET A 56 -6.52 -19.90 -3.74
CA MET A 56 -6.44 -18.61 -3.05
C MET A 56 -5.11 -18.44 -2.30
N VAL A 57 -4.61 -19.49 -1.64
CA VAL A 57 -3.27 -19.52 -1.05
C VAL A 57 -2.19 -19.23 -2.10
N ALA A 58 -2.23 -19.92 -3.25
CA ALA A 58 -1.25 -19.75 -4.31
C ALA A 58 -1.27 -18.34 -4.90
N ILE A 59 -2.47 -17.76 -5.11
CA ILE A 59 -2.62 -16.39 -5.60
C ILE A 59 -2.04 -15.38 -4.59
N ILE A 60 -2.39 -15.50 -3.31
CA ILE A 60 -1.91 -14.59 -2.26
C ILE A 60 -0.38 -14.67 -2.12
N GLN A 61 0.18 -15.88 -2.13
CA GLN A 61 1.64 -16.09 -2.09
C GLN A 61 2.35 -15.44 -3.28
N LYS A 62 1.80 -15.59 -4.50
CA LYS A 62 2.34 -14.96 -5.71
C LYS A 62 2.30 -13.43 -5.63
N GLN A 63 1.24 -12.86 -5.05
CA GLN A 63 1.15 -11.41 -4.83
C GLN A 63 2.17 -10.92 -3.81
N ILE A 64 2.35 -11.62 -2.69
CA ILE A 64 3.38 -11.29 -1.69
C ILE A 64 4.77 -11.33 -2.32
N GLN A 65 5.07 -12.37 -3.11
CA GLN A 65 6.36 -12.48 -3.81
C GLN A 65 6.57 -11.31 -4.77
N SER A 66 5.58 -10.98 -5.60
CA SER A 66 5.66 -9.86 -6.53
C SER A 66 5.86 -8.51 -5.83
N LEU A 67 5.19 -8.28 -4.70
CA LEU A 67 5.38 -7.08 -3.89
C LEU A 67 6.74 -7.05 -3.20
N SER A 68 7.24 -8.20 -2.75
CA SER A 68 8.57 -8.31 -2.14
C SER A 68 9.68 -8.05 -3.15
N THR A 69 9.52 -8.50 -4.40
CA THR A 69 10.45 -8.19 -5.50
C THR A 69 10.46 -6.70 -5.84
N GLN A 70 9.36 -5.97 -5.65
CA GLN A 70 9.32 -4.51 -5.83
C GLN A 70 10.05 -3.73 -4.72
N LEU A 71 10.40 -4.40 -3.62
CA LEU A 71 11.20 -3.82 -2.53
C LEU A 71 12.70 -4.09 -2.65
N GLN A 72 13.11 -4.96 -3.57
CA GLN A 72 14.53 -5.25 -3.89
C GLN A 72 15.04 -4.27 -4.93
#